data_AF-A0A1W9PMG0-F1
#
_entry.id   AF-A0A1W9PMG0-F1
#
_cell.length_a   1.000
_cell.length_b   1.000
_cell.length_c   1.000
_cell.angle_alpha   90.00
_cell.angle_beta   90.00
_cell.angle_gamma   90.00
#
_symmetry.space_group_name_H-M   'P 1'
#
loop_
_entity.id
_entity.type
_entity.pdbx_description
1 polymer ?
#
loop_
_entity_poly.entity_id
_entity_poly.type
_entity_poly.pdbx_seq_one_letter_code
_entity_poly.pdbx_strand_id
1 'polypeptide(L)'
;MEFTWTSFVANSRVQLILIAYFAIMFLFTRLGEGGLANFDDCYYAEKAKEILLTGDWLTLHYDGQPRFDNVPLFMWLMAIMFKFFGISTYTAKFFSALSGVGVVILVYLFAKYLYDHWVGFFSSFFMLTTPYFLKYSRHAMIDTTLAFFFMLSLLFFLWAVKGRYGYFLLFGLAVGLSILLKSILGTFPIVIAILYLVLTRQWRIFRQPLFWAGIGVTIVVA
;
A
#
# COMPACT_ATOMS: atom_id res chain seq x y z
N MET A 1 -10.14 26.89 30.42
CA MET A 1 -9.29 25.86 29.79
C MET A 1 -8.22 26.60 29.01
N GLU A 2 -6.99 26.64 29.52
CA GLU A 2 -5.87 27.28 28.82
C GLU A 2 -5.41 26.37 27.68
N PHE A 3 -5.55 26.84 26.44
CA PHE A 3 -4.94 26.21 25.28
C PHE A 3 -3.43 26.28 25.43
N THR A 4 -2.79 25.15 25.72
CA THR A 4 -1.33 25.04 25.73
C THR A 4 -0.89 24.36 24.44
N TRP A 5 0.09 24.95 23.75
CA TRP A 5 0.63 24.40 22.48
C TRP A 5 1.04 22.92 22.60
N THR A 6 1.52 22.52 23.78
CA THR A 6 1.87 21.14 24.11
C THR A 6 0.66 20.19 24.04
N SER A 7 -0.50 20.60 24.56
CA SER A 7 -1.73 19.80 24.50
C SER A 7 -2.27 19.65 23.07
N PHE A 8 -2.07 20.67 22.22
CA PHE A 8 -2.47 20.63 20.81
C PHE A 8 -1.63 19.64 20.00
N VAL A 9 -0.30 19.70 20.12
CA VAL A 9 0.61 18.81 19.40
C VAL A 9 0.57 17.38 19.94
N ALA A 10 0.24 17.18 21.22
CA ALA A 10 0.03 15.86 21.79
C ALA A 10 -1.25 15.17 21.27
N ASN A 11 -2.15 15.88 20.60
CA ASN A 11 -3.36 15.28 20.05
C ASN A 11 -3.03 14.34 18.88
N SER A 12 -3.27 13.05 19.07
CA SER A 12 -2.96 12.02 18.08
C SER A 12 -3.65 12.21 16.71
N ARG A 13 -4.78 12.94 16.64
CA ARG A 13 -5.42 13.31 15.37
C ARG A 13 -4.64 14.40 14.66
N VAL A 14 -4.20 15.42 15.40
CA VAL A 14 -3.36 16.51 14.88
C VAL A 14 -2.04 15.95 14.36
N GLN A 15 -1.39 15.07 15.14
CA GLN A 15 -0.17 14.38 14.72
C GLN A 15 -0.37 13.63 13.40
N LEU A 16 -1.43 12.83 13.29
CA LEU A 16 -1.74 12.09 12.06
C LEU A 16 -1.97 13.02 10.86
N ILE A 17 -2.70 14.13 11.05
CA ILE A 17 -2.95 15.13 10.00
C ILE A 17 -1.63 15.78 9.57
N LEU A 18 -0.77 16.16 10.52
CA LEU A 18 0.54 16.74 10.22
C LEU A 18 1.42 15.78 9.43
N ILE A 19 1.49 14.52 9.84
CA ILE A 19 2.27 13.49 9.13
C ILE A 19 1.72 13.28 7.73
N ALA A 20 0.40 13.16 7.57
CA ALA A 20 -0.22 13.01 6.26
C ALA A 20 0.07 14.23 5.36
N TYR A 21 -0.02 15.44 5.91
CA TYR A 21 0.32 16.67 5.21
C TYR A 21 1.78 16.67 4.75
N PHE A 22 2.74 16.38 5.64
CA PHE A 22 4.15 16.31 5.29
C PHE A 22 4.42 15.19 4.27
N ALA A 23 3.81 14.02 4.43
CA ALA A 23 3.98 12.93 3.47
C ALA A 23 3.48 13.33 2.08
N ILE A 24 2.31 13.96 1.98
CA ILE A 24 1.78 14.48 0.71
C ILE A 24 2.74 15.52 0.14
N MET A 25 3.18 16.48 0.96
CA MET A 25 4.10 17.53 0.53
C MET A 25 5.40 16.93 -0.01
N PHE A 26 6.08 16.05 0.74
CA PHE A 26 7.36 15.47 0.34
C PHE A 26 7.25 14.50 -0.84
N LEU A 27 6.17 13.74 -0.96
CA LEU A 27 6.02 12.73 -2.01
C LEU A 27 5.43 13.30 -3.31
N PHE A 28 4.57 14.32 -3.25
CA PHE A 28 3.93 14.87 -4.44
C PHE A 28 4.59 16.14 -4.99
N THR A 29 5.41 16.86 -4.21
CA THR A 29 6.09 18.06 -4.71
C THR A 29 6.99 17.70 -5.89
N ARG A 30 6.75 18.31 -7.06
CA ARG A 30 7.55 18.09 -8.28
C ARG A 30 7.59 16.62 -8.73
N LEU A 31 6.53 15.84 -8.49
CA LEU A 31 6.48 14.42 -8.82
C LEU A 31 6.66 14.14 -10.33
N GLY A 32 6.19 15.05 -11.18
CA GLY A 32 6.35 14.96 -12.64
C GLY A 32 7.72 15.37 -13.17
N GLU A 33 8.57 16.01 -12.35
CA GLU A 33 9.92 16.41 -12.78
C GLU A 33 10.85 15.19 -12.91
N GLY A 34 11.87 15.32 -13.76
CA GLY A 34 12.91 14.29 -13.95
C GLY A 34 12.52 13.12 -14.86
N GLY A 35 11.32 13.12 -15.44
CA GLY A 35 10.88 12.08 -16.37
C GLY A 35 10.79 10.67 -15.75
N LEU A 36 10.72 9.65 -16.59
CA LEU A 36 10.80 8.24 -16.21
C LEU A 36 12.25 7.79 -16.39
N ALA A 37 13.10 8.09 -15.41
CA ALA A 37 14.55 7.86 -15.53
C ALA A 37 14.96 6.39 -15.30
N ASN A 38 14.13 5.61 -14.60
CA ASN A 38 14.41 4.20 -14.34
C ASN A 38 13.80 3.32 -15.42
N PHE A 39 14.44 2.18 -15.71
CA PHE A 39 13.92 1.17 -16.64
C PHE A 39 12.50 0.74 -16.24
N ASP A 40 12.30 0.38 -14.97
CA ASP A 40 11.01 -0.07 -14.45
C ASP A 40 9.91 0.97 -14.61
N ASP A 41 10.23 2.27 -14.42
CA ASP A 41 9.27 3.37 -14.58
C ASP A 41 8.71 3.40 -16.01
N CYS A 42 9.60 3.34 -17.01
CA CYS A 42 9.22 3.29 -18.41
C CYS A 42 8.51 1.98 -18.76
N TYR A 43 9.00 0.87 -18.23
CA TYR A 43 8.47 -0.46 -18.51
C TYR A 43 7.01 -0.59 -18.08
N TYR A 44 6.68 -0.18 -16.85
CA TYR A 44 5.31 -0.22 -16.36
C TYR A 44 4.41 0.84 -17.01
N ALA A 45 4.96 2.02 -17.30
CA ALA A 45 4.23 3.07 -18.00
C ALA A 45 3.83 2.66 -19.42
N GLU A 46 4.73 2.01 -20.17
CA GLU A 46 4.40 1.54 -21.53
C GLU A 46 3.33 0.45 -21.48
N LYS A 47 3.45 -0.52 -20.57
CA LYS A 47 2.39 -1.53 -20.36
C LYS A 47 1.04 -0.90 -20.03
N ALA A 48 1.01 0.09 -19.14
CA ALA A 48 -0.21 0.81 -18.79
C ALA A 48 -0.80 1.60 -19.96
N LYS A 49 0.06 2.16 -20.83
CA LYS A 49 -0.35 2.83 -22.07
C LYS A 49 -0.90 1.83 -23.08
N GLU A 50 -0.28 0.66 -23.24
CA GLU A 50 -0.76 -0.38 -24.15
C GLU A 50 -2.14 -0.92 -23.75
N ILE A 51 -2.44 -1.06 -22.45
CA ILE A 51 -3.81 -1.39 -21.98
C ILE A 51 -4.85 -0.42 -22.56
N LEU A 52 -4.53 0.88 -22.63
CA LEU A 52 -5.45 1.88 -23.17
C LEU A 52 -5.54 1.86 -24.69
N LEU A 53 -4.44 1.53 -25.37
CA LEU A 53 -4.38 1.46 -26.83
C LEU A 53 -5.09 0.23 -27.38
N THR A 54 -4.90 -0.94 -26.74
CA THR A 54 -5.51 -2.20 -27.18
C THR A 54 -6.92 -2.39 -26.61
N GLY A 55 -7.20 -1.80 -25.45
CA GLY A 55 -8.40 -2.10 -24.68
C GLY A 55 -8.37 -3.45 -23.98
N ASP A 56 -7.27 -4.21 -24.08
CA ASP A 56 -7.07 -5.47 -23.38
C ASP A 56 -6.48 -5.20 -21.99
N TRP A 57 -7.33 -5.35 -20.97
CA TRP A 57 -6.93 -5.21 -19.56
C TRP A 57 -6.36 -6.52 -19.00
N LEU A 58 -6.64 -7.66 -19.63
CA LEU A 58 -6.25 -8.95 -19.07
C LEU A 58 -4.81 -9.30 -19.49
N THR A 59 -4.51 -9.19 -20.78
CA THR A 59 -3.20 -9.51 -21.32
C THR A 59 -2.33 -8.26 -21.30
N LEU A 60 -1.29 -8.25 -20.47
CA LEU A 60 -0.32 -7.17 -20.50
C LEU A 60 0.54 -7.32 -21.75
N HIS A 61 0.74 -6.21 -22.47
CA HIS A 61 1.59 -6.16 -23.65
C HIS A 61 2.75 -5.18 -23.42
N TYR A 62 3.91 -5.47 -24.00
CA TYR A 62 5.04 -4.57 -24.07
C TYR A 62 5.68 -4.68 -25.44
N ASP A 63 5.82 -3.53 -26.12
CA ASP A 63 6.25 -3.43 -27.51
C ASP A 63 5.31 -4.22 -28.45
N GLY A 64 4.01 -4.17 -28.16
CA GLY A 64 2.96 -4.86 -28.92
C GLY A 64 2.94 -6.38 -28.76
N GLN A 65 3.80 -6.95 -27.91
CA GLN A 65 3.88 -8.39 -27.66
C GLN A 65 3.33 -8.74 -26.26
N PRO A 66 2.56 -9.83 -26.10
CA PRO A 66 2.05 -10.25 -24.81
C PRO A 66 3.19 -10.64 -23.85
N ARG A 67 3.09 -10.21 -22.60
CA ARG A 67 4.08 -10.41 -21.53
C ARG A 67 3.41 -10.85 -20.23
N PHE A 68 3.89 -11.96 -19.67
CA PHE A 68 3.34 -12.59 -18.45
C PHE A 68 4.29 -12.52 -17.24
N ASP A 69 5.24 -11.60 -17.28
CA ASP A 69 6.26 -11.40 -16.24
C ASP A 69 5.78 -10.54 -15.07
N ASN A 70 4.63 -9.85 -15.21
CA ASN A 70 4.05 -9.05 -14.14
C ASN A 70 2.56 -9.36 -13.94
N VAL A 71 2.10 -9.09 -12.73
CA VAL A 71 0.69 -9.18 -12.34
C VAL A 71 0.04 -7.80 -12.55
N PRO A 72 -1.24 -7.72 -12.96
CA PRO A 72 -1.70 -6.53 -13.68
C PRO A 72 -2.15 -5.35 -12.81
N LEU A 73 -2.30 -5.49 -11.47
CA LEU A 73 -2.95 -4.45 -10.66
C LEU A 73 -2.27 -3.09 -10.75
N PHE A 74 -0.93 -3.06 -10.70
CA PHE A 74 -0.22 -1.77 -10.76
C PHE A 74 -0.42 -1.09 -12.12
N MET A 75 -0.40 -1.86 -13.20
CA MET A 75 -0.64 -1.37 -14.56
C MET A 75 -2.09 -0.92 -14.73
N TRP A 76 -3.07 -1.62 -14.14
CA TRP A 76 -4.47 -1.20 -14.14
C TRP A 76 -4.67 0.14 -13.44
N LEU A 77 -4.09 0.29 -12.25
CA LEU A 77 -4.15 1.54 -11.50
C LEU A 77 -3.52 2.68 -12.34
N MET A 78 -2.35 2.44 -12.92
CA MET A 78 -1.70 3.44 -13.76
C MET A 78 -2.51 3.78 -15.03
N ALA A 79 -3.06 2.78 -15.72
CA ALA A 79 -3.90 2.96 -16.90
C ALA A 79 -5.18 3.76 -16.57
N ILE A 80 -5.76 3.55 -15.39
CA ILE A 80 -6.89 4.35 -14.90
C ILE A 80 -6.48 5.82 -14.76
N MET A 81 -5.31 6.13 -14.18
CA MET A 81 -4.83 7.53 -14.12
C MET A 81 -4.59 8.11 -15.50
N PHE A 82 -3.99 7.35 -16.41
CA PHE A 82 -3.78 7.77 -17.79
C PHE A 82 -5.09 8.07 -18.52
N LYS A 83 -6.13 7.26 -18.29
CA LYS A 83 -7.45 7.44 -18.90
C LYS A 83 -8.13 8.73 -18.45
N PHE A 84 -8.06 9.06 -17.16
CA PHE A 84 -8.78 10.21 -16.60
C PHE A 84 -7.99 11.52 -16.60
N PHE A 85 -6.66 11.46 -16.48
CA PHE A 85 -5.79 12.63 -16.30
C PHE A 85 -4.73 12.78 -17.40
N GLY A 86 -4.72 11.88 -18.39
CA GLY A 86 -3.76 11.87 -19.47
C GLY A 86 -2.45 11.15 -19.13
N ILE A 87 -1.70 10.80 -20.17
CA ILE A 87 -0.41 10.11 -20.07
C ILE A 87 0.66 11.15 -19.74
N SER A 88 1.26 11.03 -18.56
CA SER A 88 2.33 11.92 -18.11
C SER A 88 3.20 11.23 -17.06
N THR A 89 4.40 11.77 -16.83
CA THR A 89 5.28 11.33 -15.74
C THR A 89 4.58 11.39 -14.37
N TYR A 90 3.75 12.42 -14.17
CA TYR A 90 3.01 12.61 -12.91
C TYR A 90 1.99 11.48 -12.70
N THR A 91 1.16 11.21 -13.70
CA THR A 91 0.11 10.18 -13.63
C THR A 91 0.69 8.77 -13.54
N ALA A 92 1.88 8.54 -14.12
CA ALA A 92 2.60 7.27 -14.00
C ALA A 92 3.08 7.00 -12.56
N LYS A 93 3.55 8.04 -11.87
CA LYS A 93 4.11 7.92 -10.51
C LYS A 93 3.06 8.07 -9.40
N PHE A 94 1.86 8.57 -9.75
CA PHE A 94 0.82 8.96 -8.80
C PHE A 94 0.49 7.87 -7.77
N PHE A 95 0.22 6.65 -8.22
CA PHE A 95 -0.21 5.57 -7.33
C PHE A 95 0.91 5.07 -6.40
N SER A 96 2.17 5.11 -6.86
CA SER A 96 3.33 4.81 -6.00
C SER A 96 3.46 5.87 -4.89
N ALA A 97 3.38 7.16 -5.25
CA ALA A 97 3.46 8.26 -4.28
C ALA A 97 2.29 8.23 -3.28
N LEU A 98 1.08 7.96 -3.75
CA LEU A 98 -0.11 7.80 -2.91
C LEU A 98 0.04 6.63 -1.94
N SER A 99 0.56 5.50 -2.42
CA SER A 99 0.85 4.34 -1.58
C SER A 99 1.92 4.65 -0.54
N GLY A 100 2.94 5.44 -0.90
CA GLY A 100 3.95 5.93 0.03
C GLY A 100 3.33 6.77 1.17
N VAL A 101 2.42 7.69 0.86
CA VAL A 101 1.66 8.42 1.91
C VAL A 101 0.91 7.45 2.82
N GLY A 102 0.26 6.44 2.22
CA GLY A 102 -0.40 5.36 2.94
C GLY A 102 0.54 4.59 3.87
N VAL A 103 1.74 4.23 3.42
CA VAL A 103 2.75 3.54 4.23
C VAL A 103 3.15 4.38 5.44
N VAL A 104 3.42 5.68 5.25
CA VAL A 104 3.79 6.58 6.35
C VAL A 104 2.68 6.65 7.40
N ILE A 105 1.41 6.74 6.96
CA ILE A 105 0.24 6.70 7.84
C ILE A 105 0.16 5.35 8.57
N LEU A 106 0.35 4.24 7.87
CA LEU A 106 0.30 2.91 8.47
C LEU A 106 1.42 2.74 9.51
N VAL A 107 2.64 3.21 9.26
CA VAL A 107 3.73 3.22 10.25
C VAL A 107 3.31 3.95 11.52
N TYR A 108 2.70 5.14 11.41
CA TYR A 108 2.17 5.86 12.56
C TYR A 108 1.14 5.02 13.34
N LEU A 109 0.18 4.40 12.62
CA LEU A 109 -0.87 3.60 13.24
C LEU A 109 -0.32 2.34 13.94
N PHE A 110 0.64 1.65 13.33
CA PHE A 110 1.30 0.49 13.94
C PHE A 110 2.10 0.87 15.18
N ALA A 111 2.95 1.89 15.08
CA ALA A 111 3.77 2.32 16.20
C ALA A 111 2.91 2.86 17.36
N LYS A 112 1.85 3.62 17.06
CA LYS A 112 0.85 4.04 18.06
C LYS A 112 0.14 2.86 18.72
N TYR A 113 -0.14 1.81 17.95
CA TYR A 113 -0.81 0.62 18.46
C TYR A 113 0.09 -0.23 19.36
N LEU A 114 1.38 -0.31 19.04
CA LEU A 114 2.37 -1.10 19.79
C LEU A 114 2.92 -0.36 21.02
N TYR A 115 3.06 0.96 20.91
CA TYR A 115 3.65 1.83 21.92
C TYR A 115 2.71 3.00 22.23
N ASP A 116 3.06 4.21 21.80
CA ASP A 116 2.29 5.42 22.00
C ASP A 116 2.30 6.32 20.76
N HIS A 117 1.53 7.41 20.83
CA HIS A 117 1.35 8.32 19.70
C HIS A 117 2.62 9.11 19.35
N TRP A 118 3.52 9.38 20.30
CA TRP A 118 4.80 10.05 20.03
C TRP A 118 5.76 9.13 19.30
N VAL A 119 5.85 7.85 19.72
CA VAL A 119 6.61 6.83 18.98
C VAL A 119 6.05 6.69 17.57
N GLY A 120 4.73 6.69 17.42
CA GLY A 120 4.06 6.77 16.12
C GLY A 120 4.53 7.96 15.29
N PHE A 121 4.50 9.15 15.88
CA PHE A 121 4.87 10.39 15.20
C PHE A 121 6.31 10.37 14.70
N PHE A 122 7.27 10.10 15.59
CA PHE A 122 8.69 10.07 15.21
C PHE A 122 9.01 8.94 14.23
N SER A 123 8.47 7.73 14.43
CA SER A 123 8.73 6.60 13.51
C SER A 123 8.25 6.88 12.09
N SER A 124 7.06 7.49 11.94
CA SER A 124 6.53 7.87 10.64
C SER A 124 7.34 8.99 9.98
N PHE A 125 7.83 9.94 10.76
CA PHE A 125 8.71 11.01 10.28
C PHE A 125 10.07 10.47 9.82
N PHE A 126 10.66 9.52 10.55
CA PHE A 126 11.87 8.81 10.15
C PHE A 126 11.66 7.99 8.86
N MET A 127 10.52 7.31 8.72
CA MET A 127 10.18 6.62 7.47
C MET A 127 10.11 7.62 6.30
N LEU A 128 9.41 8.74 6.48
CA LEU A 128 9.28 9.77 5.45
C LEU A 128 10.62 10.39 5.05
N THR A 129 11.58 10.48 5.96
CA THR A 129 12.92 11.05 5.70
C THR A 129 13.94 10.02 5.21
N THR A 130 13.57 8.74 5.14
CA THR A 130 14.46 7.68 4.65
C THR A 130 14.67 7.82 3.14
N PRO A 131 15.92 8.03 2.65
CA PRO A 131 16.17 8.35 1.24
C PRO A 131 15.69 7.29 0.26
N TYR A 132 15.86 6.01 0.59
CA TYR A 132 15.39 4.91 -0.25
C TYR A 132 13.87 4.89 -0.37
N PHE A 133 13.16 5.10 0.74
CA PHE A 133 11.70 5.15 0.74
C PHE A 133 11.17 6.32 -0.11
N LEU A 134 11.75 7.51 0.06
CA LEU A 134 11.42 8.69 -0.75
C LEU A 134 11.68 8.43 -2.24
N LYS A 135 12.84 7.85 -2.57
CA LYS A 135 13.19 7.52 -3.96
C LYS A 135 12.14 6.59 -4.58
N TYR A 136 11.92 5.41 -4.01
CA TYR A 136 11.00 4.42 -4.59
C TYR A 136 9.54 4.88 -4.59
N SER A 137 9.10 5.63 -3.58
CA SER A 137 7.74 6.19 -3.55
C SER A 137 7.51 7.27 -4.61
N ARG A 138 8.57 7.95 -5.07
CA ARG A 138 8.52 8.97 -6.11
C ARG A 138 8.85 8.44 -7.51
N HIS A 139 9.11 7.14 -7.63
CA HIS A 139 9.24 6.41 -8.87
C HIS A 139 8.00 5.55 -9.10
N ALA A 140 7.75 5.14 -10.35
CA ALA A 140 6.58 4.33 -10.68
C ALA A 140 6.87 2.87 -10.33
N MET A 141 6.88 2.56 -9.04
CA MET A 141 7.38 1.30 -8.50
C MET A 141 6.28 0.47 -7.85
N ILE A 142 6.19 -0.80 -8.24
CA ILE A 142 5.23 -1.77 -7.70
C ILE A 142 5.48 -1.99 -6.20
N ASP A 143 6.75 -1.96 -5.76
CA ASP A 143 7.16 -2.27 -4.39
C ASP A 143 6.52 -1.36 -3.33
N THR A 144 6.36 -0.07 -3.62
CA THR A 144 5.74 0.88 -2.69
C THR A 144 4.26 0.56 -2.50
N THR A 145 3.56 0.25 -3.59
CA THR A 145 2.13 -0.14 -3.55
C THR A 145 1.95 -1.49 -2.88
N LEU A 146 2.85 -2.45 -3.12
CA LEU A 146 2.88 -3.72 -2.40
C LEU A 146 3.06 -3.50 -0.90
N ALA A 147 4.04 -2.70 -0.49
CA ALA A 147 4.29 -2.40 0.91
C ALA A 147 3.06 -1.80 1.61
N PHE A 148 2.32 -0.92 0.92
CA PHE A 148 1.08 -0.36 1.42
C PHE A 148 0.03 -1.44 1.71
N PHE A 149 -0.36 -2.24 0.71
CA PHE A 149 -1.38 -3.28 0.90
C PHE A 149 -0.93 -4.38 1.85
N PHE A 150 0.37 -4.71 1.85
CA PHE A 150 0.98 -5.63 2.80
C PHE A 150 0.79 -5.13 4.24
N MET A 151 1.20 -3.90 4.55
CA MET A 151 1.03 -3.32 5.88
C MET A 151 -0.44 -3.17 6.26
N LEU A 152 -1.29 -2.76 5.31
CA LEU A 152 -2.72 -2.59 5.51
C LEU A 152 -3.38 -3.92 5.89
N SER A 153 -3.00 -5.02 5.21
CA SER A 153 -3.49 -6.36 5.53
C SER A 153 -3.13 -6.74 6.97
N LEU A 154 -1.88 -6.55 7.39
CA LEU A 154 -1.45 -6.84 8.76
C LEU A 154 -2.22 -6.01 9.80
N LEU A 155 -2.55 -4.76 9.49
CA LEU A 155 -3.33 -3.91 10.39
C LEU A 155 -4.77 -4.44 10.55
N PHE A 156 -5.42 -4.83 9.45
CA PHE A 156 -6.74 -5.46 9.49
C PHE A 156 -6.72 -6.79 10.24
N PHE A 157 -5.67 -7.60 10.04
CA PHE A 157 -5.48 -8.83 10.78
C PHE A 157 -5.40 -8.57 12.30
N LEU A 158 -4.58 -7.60 12.74
CA LEU A 158 -4.47 -7.25 14.15
C LEU A 158 -5.82 -6.81 14.76
N TRP A 159 -6.60 -6.03 14.02
CA TRP A 159 -7.95 -5.64 14.46
C TRP A 159 -8.93 -6.82 14.50
N ALA A 160 -8.82 -7.75 13.55
CA ALA A 160 -9.66 -8.95 13.50
C ALA A 160 -9.40 -9.88 14.70
N VAL A 161 -8.13 -10.11 15.03
CA VAL A 161 -7.70 -10.91 16.18
C VAL A 161 -8.19 -10.31 17.51
N LYS A 162 -8.30 -8.98 17.61
CA LYS A 162 -8.84 -8.27 18.79
C LYS A 162 -10.37 -8.37 18.95
N GLY A 163 -11.04 -9.22 18.19
CA GLY A 163 -12.48 -9.51 18.31
C GLY A 163 -13.36 -8.78 17.31
N ARG A 164 -12.79 -7.99 16.39
CA ARG A 164 -13.55 -7.37 15.28
C ARG A 164 -13.47 -8.24 14.03
N TYR A 165 -14.09 -9.42 14.09
CA TYR A 165 -13.90 -10.47 13.09
C TYR A 165 -14.25 -10.08 11.64
N GLY A 166 -15.08 -9.05 11.42
CA GLY A 166 -15.36 -8.51 10.08
C GLY A 166 -14.12 -8.03 9.32
N TYR A 167 -13.06 -7.63 10.02
CA TYR A 167 -11.80 -7.24 9.40
C TYR A 167 -11.04 -8.41 8.75
N PHE A 168 -11.42 -9.66 8.97
CA PHE A 168 -10.85 -10.78 8.20
C PHE A 168 -11.18 -10.70 6.71
N LEU A 169 -12.34 -10.15 6.33
CA LEU A 169 -12.69 -9.93 4.93
C LEU A 169 -11.79 -8.85 4.29
N LEU A 170 -11.56 -7.76 5.02
CA LEU A 170 -10.67 -6.68 4.57
C LEU A 170 -9.20 -7.12 4.54
N PHE A 171 -8.77 -7.95 5.50
CA PHE A 171 -7.48 -8.63 5.45
C PHE A 171 -7.37 -9.45 4.17
N GLY A 172 -8.36 -10.30 3.88
CA GLY A 172 -8.38 -11.13 2.69
C GLY A 172 -8.29 -10.33 1.39
N LEU A 173 -9.07 -9.25 1.30
CA LEU A 173 -9.05 -8.31 0.17
C LEU A 173 -7.68 -7.66 -0.01
N ALA A 174 -7.08 -7.14 1.06
CA ALA A 174 -5.78 -6.48 1.00
C ALA A 174 -4.65 -7.46 0.61
N VAL A 175 -4.72 -8.72 1.06
CA VAL A 175 -3.79 -9.76 0.61
C VAL A 175 -4.00 -10.09 -0.86
N GLY A 176 -5.24 -10.26 -1.31
CA GLY A 176 -5.53 -10.54 -2.73
C GLY A 176 -4.96 -9.45 -3.64
N LEU A 177 -5.17 -8.18 -3.29
CA LEU A 177 -4.59 -7.04 -4.00
C LEU A 177 -3.04 -7.05 -3.95
N SER A 178 -2.45 -7.50 -2.85
CA SER A 178 -0.99 -7.64 -2.74
C SER A 178 -0.44 -8.74 -3.65
N ILE A 179 -1.15 -9.87 -3.78
CA ILE A 179 -0.82 -10.96 -4.71
C ILE A 179 -0.92 -10.46 -6.16
N LEU A 180 -1.95 -9.65 -6.46
CA LEU A 180 -2.10 -9.00 -7.76
C LEU A 180 -1.01 -7.96 -8.09
N LEU A 181 -0.15 -7.61 -7.14
CA LEU A 181 1.01 -6.74 -7.39
C LEU A 181 2.28 -7.57 -7.61
N LYS A 182 2.54 -8.57 -6.75
CA LYS A 182 3.81 -9.28 -6.76
C LYS A 182 3.71 -10.76 -6.37
N SER A 183 2.73 -11.46 -6.94
CA SER A 183 2.49 -12.91 -6.84
C SER A 183 2.78 -13.47 -5.44
N ILE A 184 3.82 -14.30 -5.31
CA ILE A 184 4.20 -14.99 -4.08
C ILE A 184 4.53 -14.01 -2.95
N LEU A 185 5.18 -12.88 -3.22
CA LEU A 185 5.53 -11.92 -2.18
C LEU A 185 4.28 -11.27 -1.56
N GLY A 186 3.19 -11.19 -2.31
CA GLY A 186 1.90 -10.73 -1.80
C GLY A 186 1.23 -11.67 -0.81
N THR A 187 1.62 -12.95 -0.78
CA THR A 187 1.04 -13.97 0.13
C THR A 187 1.62 -13.93 1.55
N PHE A 188 2.76 -13.26 1.74
CA PHE A 188 3.52 -13.26 2.99
C PHE A 188 2.73 -12.76 4.22
N PRO A 189 1.76 -11.83 4.12
CA PRO A 189 0.92 -11.50 5.27
C PRO A 189 0.13 -12.69 5.82
N ILE A 190 -0.28 -13.64 4.97
CA ILE A 190 -0.93 -14.90 5.42
C ILE A 190 0.07 -15.72 6.24
N VAL A 191 1.31 -15.86 5.75
CA VAL A 191 2.35 -16.60 6.46
C VAL A 191 2.61 -15.97 7.82
N ILE A 192 2.74 -14.65 7.89
CA ILE A 192 2.94 -13.90 9.14
C ILE A 192 1.72 -14.07 10.07
N ALA A 193 0.50 -13.98 9.55
CA ALA A 193 -0.72 -14.17 10.32
C ALA A 193 -0.80 -15.57 10.94
N ILE A 194 -0.51 -16.62 10.16
CA ILE A 194 -0.49 -18.00 10.65
C ILE A 194 0.59 -18.16 11.72
N LEU A 195 1.83 -17.71 11.47
CA LEU A 195 2.91 -17.76 12.45
C LEU A 195 2.54 -17.06 13.75
N TYR A 196 1.92 -15.87 13.67
CA TYR A 196 1.42 -15.15 14.83
C TYR A 196 0.40 -15.97 15.63
N LEU A 197 -0.59 -16.59 14.97
CA LEU A 197 -1.61 -17.41 15.64
C LEU A 197 -1.02 -18.66 16.31
N VAL A 198 -0.05 -19.30 15.65
CA VAL A 198 0.66 -20.47 16.17
C VAL A 198 1.47 -20.10 17.41
N LEU A 199 2.28 -19.03 17.32
CA LEU A 199 3.15 -18.59 18.42
C LEU A 199 2.35 -18.08 19.63
N THR A 200 1.23 -17.40 19.40
CA THR A 200 0.35 -16.90 20.47
C THR A 200 -0.67 -17.94 20.96
N ARG A 201 -0.69 -19.13 20.35
CA ARG A 201 -1.62 -20.25 20.65
C ARG A 201 -3.11 -19.86 20.57
N GLN A 202 -3.45 -18.90 19.71
CA GLN A 202 -4.82 -18.40 19.56
C GLN A 202 -5.65 -19.25 18.58
N TRP A 203 -5.67 -20.57 18.79
CA TRP A 203 -6.32 -21.53 17.90
C TRP A 203 -7.83 -21.31 17.73
N ARG A 204 -8.47 -20.59 18.66
CA ARG A 204 -9.89 -20.25 18.62
C ARG A 204 -10.26 -19.45 17.37
N ILE A 205 -9.32 -18.72 16.79
CA ILE A 205 -9.54 -17.93 15.56
C ILE A 205 -9.80 -18.82 14.35
N PHE A 206 -9.21 -20.01 14.28
CA PHE A 206 -9.50 -20.97 13.19
C PHE A 206 -10.93 -21.50 13.21
N ARG A 207 -11.63 -21.38 14.35
CA ARG A 207 -13.05 -21.74 14.46
C ARG A 207 -13.98 -20.61 13.98
N GLN A 208 -13.46 -19.42 13.71
CA GLN A 208 -14.26 -18.30 13.24
C GLN A 208 -14.54 -18.45 11.74
N PRO A 209 -15.80 -18.48 11.28
CA PRO A 209 -16.12 -18.64 9.86
C PRO A 209 -15.62 -17.45 9.01
N LEU A 210 -15.57 -16.25 9.59
CA LEU A 210 -15.09 -15.05 8.91
C LEU A 210 -13.59 -15.11 8.56
N PHE A 211 -12.79 -15.89 9.30
CA PHE A 211 -11.39 -16.13 8.95
C PHE A 211 -11.29 -16.87 7.62
N TRP A 212 -12.05 -17.95 7.46
CA TRP A 212 -12.11 -18.73 6.22
C TRP A 212 -12.77 -17.97 5.08
N ALA A 213 -13.80 -17.16 5.37
CA ALA A 213 -14.37 -16.26 4.39
C ALA A 213 -13.34 -15.24 3.88
N GLY A 214 -12.47 -14.73 4.76
CA GLY A 214 -11.35 -13.86 4.38
C GLY A 214 -10.37 -14.54 3.43
N ILE A 215 -10.00 -15.80 3.70
CA ILE A 215 -9.17 -16.59 2.77
C ILE A 215 -9.88 -16.78 1.43
N GLY A 216 -11.18 -17.06 1.43
CA GLY A 216 -11.99 -17.14 0.22
C GLY A 216 -11.96 -15.83 -0.58
N VAL A 217 -12.07 -14.68 0.09
CA VAL A 217 -11.93 -13.36 -0.56
C VAL A 217 -10.54 -13.20 -1.19
N THR A 218 -9.47 -13.63 -0.52
CA THR A 218 -8.12 -13.60 -1.11
C THR A 218 -8.06 -14.38 -2.42
N ILE A 219 -8.60 -15.60 -2.44
CA ILE A 219 -8.58 -16.46 -3.64
C ILE A 219 -9.40 -15.88 -4.78
N VAL A 220 -10.54 -15.24 -4.47
CA VAL A 220 -11.39 -14.62 -5.50
C VAL A 220 -10.74 -13.37 -6.11
N VAL A 221 -9.95 -12.64 -5.31
CA VAL A 221 -9.29 -11.40 -5.75
C VAL A 221 -7.94 -11.67 -6.43
N ALA A 222 -7.19 -12.67 -5.98
CA ALA A 222 -5.87 -13.02 -6.50
C ALA A 222 -5.93 -13.73 -7.86
#